data_AF-A0A0G4KMM7-F1
#
_entry.id   AF-A0A0G4KMM7-F1
#
_cell.length_a   1.000
_cell.length_b   1.000
_cell.length_c   1.000
_cell.angle_alpha   90.00
_cell.angle_beta   90.00
_cell.angle_gamma   90.00
#
_symmetry.space_group_name_H-M   'P 1'
#
loop_
_entity.id
_entity.type
_entity.pdbx_description
1 polymer ?
#
loop_
_entity_poly.entity_id
_entity_poly.type
_entity_poly.pdbx_seq_one_letter_code
_entity_poly.pdbx_strand_id
1 'polypeptide(L)'
;MTAFSKVHKPDKRFIEVRERSDKLDEDLVQIEKIVARVARRENDIETDQRDLAEQFQKLILLEPGVETAVHHFAASIEDTAHGTRDLRDITDQDYLGSLRDMQAYSLALKSLLKAREQKQVDFESLVEYLNKATAERDGALSGHGGSGLSGASGFITRKFEDVRGVDHEQARRERRVKLERKIDDLTGAIELAKRTSEGFDNEVVKEINDFERIKRAEFKLQLGGLADAHIDYYGKVTSIWEQYVRDMEKQGVTQPTDGPEPPGRQLL
;
A
#
# COMPACT_ATOMS: atom_id res chain seq x y z
N MET A 1 3.55 -11.67 25.85
CA MET A 1 4.16 -10.34 25.62
C MET A 1 5.58 -10.57 25.16
N THR A 2 5.78 -10.58 23.86
CA THR A 2 7.07 -10.85 23.22
C THR A 2 7.92 -9.59 23.29
N ALA A 3 9.15 -9.72 23.77
CA ALA A 3 10.13 -8.65 23.70
C ALA A 3 10.29 -8.21 22.23
N PHE A 4 10.37 -6.90 22.01
CA PHE A 4 10.77 -6.31 20.72
C PHE A 4 12.24 -6.69 20.44
N SER A 5 12.51 -7.92 20.01
CA SER A 5 13.82 -8.29 19.48
C SER A 5 13.88 -7.83 18.03
N LYS A 6 14.89 -7.01 17.73
CA LYS A 6 15.19 -6.55 16.38
C LYS A 6 15.89 -7.69 15.66
N VAL A 7 15.49 -7.94 14.41
CA VAL A 7 16.15 -8.92 13.54
C VAL A 7 17.66 -8.65 13.51
N HIS A 8 18.45 -9.67 13.86
CA HIS A 8 19.90 -9.56 13.98
C HIS A 8 20.60 -9.61 12.62
N LYS A 9 20.02 -10.33 11.65
CA LYS A 9 20.52 -10.38 10.26
C LYS A 9 19.45 -10.02 9.24
N PRO A 10 19.10 -8.73 9.09
CA PRO A 10 18.08 -8.35 8.14
C PRO A 10 18.58 -8.52 6.70
N ASP A 11 17.78 -9.17 5.86
CA ASP A 11 18.06 -9.23 4.43
C ASP A 11 17.69 -7.90 3.77
N LYS A 12 18.68 -7.29 3.11
CA LYS A 12 18.58 -5.99 2.45
C LYS A 12 17.44 -5.93 1.44
N ARG A 13 17.14 -7.05 0.77
CA ARG A 13 16.09 -7.11 -0.26
C ARG A 13 14.73 -6.73 0.31
N PHE A 14 14.38 -7.24 1.49
CA PHE A 14 13.10 -6.96 2.12
C PHE A 14 13.04 -5.55 2.72
N ILE A 15 14.17 -5.01 3.18
CA ILE A 15 14.27 -3.61 3.61
C ILE A 15 13.97 -2.68 2.44
N GLU A 16 14.63 -2.88 1.30
CA GLU A 16 14.42 -2.05 0.11
C GLU A 16 12.97 -2.11 -0.39
N VAL A 17 12.36 -3.30 -0.36
CA VAL A 17 10.95 -3.47 -0.74
C VAL A 17 10.02 -2.75 0.23
N ARG A 18 10.29 -2.82 1.54
CA ARG A 18 9.53 -2.09 2.55
C ARG A 18 9.60 -0.58 2.33
N GLU A 19 10.80 -0.03 2.14
CA GLU A 19 10.99 1.40 1.89
C GLU A 19 10.29 1.87 0.62
N ARG A 20 10.33 1.06 -0.45
CA ARG A 20 9.58 1.35 -1.68
C ARG A 20 8.06 1.29 -1.47
N SER A 21 7.58 0.35 -0.67
CA SER A 21 6.16 0.24 -0.34
C SER A 21 5.69 1.39 0.55
N ASP A 22 6.51 1.85 1.51
CA ASP A 22 6.24 3.04 2.31
C ASP A 22 6.11 4.29 1.44
N LYS A 23 7.06 4.49 0.52
CA LYS A 23 6.99 5.62 -0.42
C LYS A 23 5.78 5.55 -1.33
N LEU A 24 5.47 4.37 -1.88
CA LEU A 24 4.30 4.16 -2.74
C LEU A 24 3.00 4.51 -2.00
N ASP A 25 2.89 4.12 -0.73
CA ASP A 25 1.73 4.39 0.12
C ASP A 25 1.54 5.90 0.36
N GLU A 26 2.63 6.63 0.66
CA GLU A 26 2.62 8.09 0.79
C GLU A 26 2.18 8.79 -0.52
N ASP A 27 2.78 8.38 -1.65
CA ASP A 27 2.48 8.93 -2.97
C ASP A 27 1.00 8.67 -3.34
N LEU A 28 0.50 7.45 -3.10
CA LEU A 28 -0.89 7.07 -3.35
C LEU A 28 -1.87 7.89 -2.53
N VAL A 29 -1.60 8.13 -1.24
CA VAL A 29 -2.44 8.96 -0.37
C VAL A 29 -2.50 10.40 -0.88
N GLN A 30 -1.38 10.94 -1.38
CA GLN A 30 -1.36 12.27 -1.95
C GLN A 30 -2.16 12.34 -3.25
N ILE A 31 -1.98 11.37 -4.15
CA ILE A 31 -2.69 11.32 -5.43
C ILE A 31 -4.20 11.14 -5.21
N GLU A 32 -4.61 10.23 -4.32
CA GLU A 32 -6.02 10.02 -3.98
C GLU A 32 -6.70 11.33 -3.55
N LYS A 33 -6.05 12.12 -2.67
CA LYS A 33 -6.58 13.41 -2.24
C LYS A 33 -6.70 14.44 -3.36
N ILE A 34 -5.80 14.40 -4.34
CA ILE A 34 -5.86 15.27 -5.52
C ILE A 34 -7.02 14.83 -6.41
N VAL A 35 -7.08 13.55 -6.76
CA VAL A 35 -8.12 12.99 -7.65
C VAL A 35 -9.51 13.16 -7.05
N ALA A 36 -9.68 12.91 -5.75
CA ALA A 36 -10.96 13.16 -5.07
C ALA A 36 -11.38 14.64 -5.10
N ARG A 37 -10.43 15.58 -5.11
CA ARG A 37 -10.75 17.01 -5.30
C ARG A 37 -11.11 17.33 -6.75
N VAL A 38 -10.47 16.68 -7.72
CA VAL A 38 -10.82 16.80 -9.15
C VAL A 38 -12.25 16.32 -9.38
N ALA A 39 -12.60 15.12 -8.92
CA ALA A 39 -13.95 14.57 -9.04
C ALA A 39 -15.03 15.48 -8.42
N ARG A 40 -14.74 16.07 -7.24
CA ARG A 40 -15.63 17.08 -6.63
C ARG A 40 -15.75 18.33 -7.50
N ARG A 41 -14.65 18.81 -8.05
CA ARG A 41 -14.68 19.98 -8.94
C ARG A 41 -15.44 19.71 -10.23
N GLU A 42 -15.33 18.51 -10.78
CA GLU A 42 -16.11 18.08 -11.95
C GLU A 42 -17.61 18.03 -11.62
N ASN A 43 -17.99 17.58 -10.41
CA ASN A 43 -19.37 17.64 -9.93
C ASN A 43 -19.90 19.08 -9.78
N ASP A 44 -19.09 19.98 -9.23
CA ASP A 44 -19.45 21.40 -9.12
C ASP A 44 -19.68 22.00 -10.52
N ILE A 45 -18.78 21.73 -11.48
CA ILE A 45 -18.86 22.21 -12.85
C ILE A 45 -20.11 21.66 -13.56
N GLU A 46 -20.40 20.37 -13.41
CA GLU A 46 -21.62 19.75 -13.95
C GLU A 46 -22.87 20.45 -13.41
N THR A 47 -22.90 20.76 -12.11
CA THR A 47 -24.03 21.43 -11.46
C THR A 47 -24.18 22.85 -11.99
N ASP A 48 -23.09 23.62 -12.03
CA ASP A 48 -23.06 24.98 -12.58
C ASP A 48 -23.52 25.03 -14.04
N GLN A 49 -23.13 24.03 -14.85
CA GLN A 49 -23.56 23.90 -16.24
C GLN A 49 -25.07 23.65 -16.34
N ARG A 50 -25.62 22.73 -15.54
CA ARG A 50 -27.08 22.48 -15.52
C ARG A 50 -27.87 23.70 -15.07
N ASP A 51 -27.41 24.36 -14.01
CA ASP A 51 -28.05 25.58 -13.50
C ASP A 51 -28.02 26.69 -14.57
N LEU A 52 -26.90 26.84 -15.29
CA LEU A 52 -26.77 27.80 -16.38
C LEU A 52 -27.78 27.50 -17.51
N ALA A 53 -27.88 26.25 -17.95
CA ALA A 53 -28.86 25.85 -18.95
C ALA A 53 -30.29 26.17 -18.51
N GLU A 54 -30.65 25.89 -17.26
CA GLU A 54 -31.97 26.19 -16.70
C GLU A 54 -32.25 27.71 -16.68
N GLN A 55 -31.27 28.55 -16.35
CA GLN A 55 -31.45 30.01 -16.41
C GLN A 55 -31.70 30.50 -17.84
N PHE A 56 -31.01 29.94 -18.82
CA PHE A 56 -31.26 30.28 -20.23
C PHE A 56 -32.65 29.83 -20.68
N GLN A 57 -33.13 28.66 -20.26
CA GLN A 57 -34.52 28.25 -20.52
C GLN A 57 -35.55 29.23 -19.94
N LYS A 58 -35.30 29.80 -18.77
CA LYS A 58 -36.18 30.83 -18.17
C LYS A 58 -36.16 32.14 -18.96
N LEU A 59 -35.02 32.51 -19.54
CA LEU A 59 -34.88 33.73 -20.35
C LEU A 59 -35.72 33.68 -21.63
N ILE A 60 -35.91 32.49 -22.21
CA ILE A 60 -36.75 32.27 -23.40
C ILE A 60 -38.17 32.80 -23.20
N LEU A 61 -38.72 32.67 -21.99
CA LEU A 61 -40.05 33.18 -21.63
C LEU A 61 -40.14 34.72 -21.63
N LEU A 62 -39.01 35.39 -21.44
CA LEU A 62 -38.93 36.85 -21.34
C LEU A 62 -38.63 37.50 -22.70
N GLU A 63 -37.85 36.82 -23.56
CA GLU A 63 -37.42 37.34 -24.85
C GLU A 63 -37.65 36.33 -26.00
N PRO A 64 -38.86 36.28 -26.59
CA PRO A 64 -39.19 35.34 -27.67
C PRO A 64 -38.34 35.51 -28.94
N GLY A 65 -37.75 36.70 -29.13
CA GLY A 65 -36.94 37.02 -30.32
C GLY A 65 -35.63 36.24 -30.42
N VAL A 66 -35.15 35.67 -29.30
CA VAL A 66 -33.92 34.87 -29.23
C VAL A 66 -34.19 33.41 -28.85
N GLU A 67 -35.45 33.00 -28.79
CA GLU A 67 -35.91 31.70 -28.30
C GLU A 67 -35.13 30.54 -28.93
N THR A 68 -35.01 30.50 -30.26
CA THR A 68 -34.34 29.40 -30.96
C THR A 68 -32.85 29.33 -30.62
N ALA A 69 -32.13 30.45 -30.67
CA ALA A 69 -30.70 30.51 -30.37
C ALA A 69 -30.42 30.12 -28.91
N VAL A 70 -31.23 30.63 -27.99
CA VAL A 70 -31.13 30.32 -26.56
C VAL A 70 -31.48 28.85 -26.27
N HIS A 71 -32.47 28.28 -26.95
CA HIS A 71 -32.80 26.85 -26.85
C HIS A 71 -31.61 25.97 -27.25
N HIS A 72 -31.01 26.23 -28.41
CA HIS A 72 -29.85 25.45 -28.89
C HIS A 72 -28.63 25.63 -27.97
N PHE A 73 -28.41 26.83 -27.45
CA PHE A 73 -27.32 27.10 -26.51
C PHE A 73 -27.51 26.35 -25.20
N ALA A 74 -28.70 26.42 -24.60
CA ALA A 74 -29.02 25.71 -23.37
C ALA A 74 -28.89 24.19 -23.55
N ALA A 75 -29.38 23.63 -24.66
CA ALA A 75 -29.22 22.21 -24.99
C ALA A 75 -27.73 21.82 -25.11
N SER A 76 -26.90 22.66 -25.75
CA SER A 76 -25.45 22.41 -25.89
C SER A 76 -24.73 22.41 -24.53
N ILE A 77 -25.18 23.26 -23.60
CA ILE A 77 -24.67 23.25 -22.22
C ILE A 77 -25.11 21.98 -21.49
N GLU A 78 -26.36 21.54 -21.63
CA GLU A 78 -26.84 20.29 -21.03
C GLU A 78 -26.05 19.09 -21.54
N ASP A 79 -25.79 19.01 -22.84
CA ASP A 79 -24.96 17.95 -23.44
C ASP A 79 -23.52 18.01 -22.92
N THR A 80 -22.96 19.21 -22.75
CA THR A 80 -21.64 19.39 -22.11
C THR A 80 -21.67 18.90 -20.65
N ALA A 81 -22.74 19.20 -19.90
CA ALA A 81 -22.91 18.75 -18.52
C ALA A 81 -23.01 17.23 -18.41
N HIS A 82 -23.69 16.57 -19.36
CA HIS A 82 -23.68 15.12 -19.47
C HIS A 82 -22.27 14.57 -19.72
N GLY A 83 -21.51 15.17 -20.63
CA GLY A 83 -20.11 14.79 -20.84
C GLY A 83 -19.24 14.96 -19.59
N THR A 84 -19.42 16.06 -18.84
CA THR A 84 -18.70 16.31 -17.57
C THR A 84 -19.02 15.23 -16.55
N ARG A 85 -20.28 14.81 -16.46
CA ARG A 85 -20.72 13.72 -15.58
C ARG A 85 -20.06 12.39 -15.94
N ASP A 86 -20.04 12.04 -17.23
CA ASP A 86 -19.42 10.79 -17.69
C ASP A 86 -17.93 10.75 -17.35
N LEU A 87 -17.21 11.86 -17.58
CA LEU A 87 -15.80 11.99 -17.20
C LEU A 87 -15.62 11.84 -15.68
N ARG A 88 -16.44 12.54 -14.90
CA ARG A 88 -16.42 12.47 -13.43
C ARG A 88 -16.64 11.04 -12.93
N ASP A 89 -17.59 10.31 -13.51
CA ASP A 89 -17.90 8.95 -13.09
C ASP A 89 -16.69 8.03 -13.30
N ILE A 90 -15.92 8.20 -14.39
CA ILE A 90 -14.65 7.48 -14.61
C ILE A 90 -13.57 7.92 -13.61
N THR A 91 -13.42 9.23 -13.37
CA THR A 91 -12.46 9.77 -12.40
C THR A 91 -12.72 9.24 -10.98
N ASP A 92 -13.98 9.22 -10.54
CA ASP A 92 -14.39 8.89 -9.17
C ASP A 92 -14.56 7.37 -8.93
N GLN A 93 -15.10 6.63 -9.90
CA GLN A 93 -15.37 5.20 -9.72
C GLN A 93 -14.16 4.35 -10.12
N ASP A 94 -13.62 4.57 -11.32
CA ASP A 94 -12.59 3.69 -11.88
C ASP A 94 -11.20 4.07 -11.35
N TYR A 95 -10.77 5.31 -11.62
CA TYR A 95 -9.40 5.71 -11.29
C TYR A 95 -9.19 5.87 -9.77
N LEU A 96 -10.07 6.60 -9.08
CA LEU A 96 -9.97 6.75 -7.63
C LEU A 96 -10.20 5.42 -6.89
N GLY A 97 -11.07 4.55 -7.40
CA GLY A 97 -11.25 3.18 -6.91
C GLY A 97 -9.94 2.38 -6.99
N SER A 98 -9.29 2.37 -8.16
CA SER A 98 -8.03 1.65 -8.35
C SER A 98 -6.90 2.16 -7.44
N LEU A 99 -6.82 3.47 -7.17
CA LEU A 99 -5.85 4.02 -6.23
C LEU A 99 -6.04 3.45 -4.82
N ARG A 100 -7.29 3.32 -4.36
CA ARG A 100 -7.62 2.74 -3.06
C ARG A 100 -7.32 1.24 -3.00
N ASP A 101 -7.60 0.51 -4.08
CA ASP A 101 -7.23 -0.91 -4.18
C ASP A 101 -5.70 -1.10 -4.13
N MET A 102 -4.95 -0.21 -4.77
CA MET A 102 -3.48 -0.25 -4.73
C MET A 102 -2.92 0.07 -3.34
N GLN A 103 -3.55 1.00 -2.60
CA GLN A 103 -3.23 1.25 -1.19
C GLN A 103 -3.49 0.00 -0.33
N ALA A 104 -4.65 -0.65 -0.52
CA ALA A 104 -4.99 -1.87 0.20
C ALA A 104 -3.98 -3.01 -0.07
N TYR A 105 -3.52 -3.16 -1.32
CA TYR A 105 -2.50 -4.15 -1.65
C TYR A 105 -1.13 -3.76 -1.07
N SER A 106 -0.73 -2.48 -1.09
CA SER A 106 0.48 -2.00 -0.42
C SER A 106 0.46 -2.34 1.08
N LEU A 107 -0.69 -2.14 1.76
CA LEU A 107 -0.88 -2.49 3.16
C LEU A 107 -0.79 -4.01 3.41
N ALA A 108 -1.35 -4.82 2.52
CA ALA A 108 -1.24 -6.27 2.59
C ALA A 108 0.22 -6.73 2.43
N LEU A 109 0.97 -6.13 1.50
CA LEU A 109 2.39 -6.41 1.30
C LEU A 109 3.23 -6.03 2.54
N LYS A 110 2.97 -4.86 3.14
CA LYS A 110 3.58 -4.45 4.42
C LYS A 110 3.30 -5.47 5.53
N SER A 111 2.07 -5.94 5.62
CA SER A 111 1.67 -6.96 6.61
C SER A 111 2.40 -8.29 6.39
N LEU A 112 2.58 -8.69 5.12
CA LEU A 112 3.35 -9.88 4.75
C LEU A 112 4.83 -9.74 5.15
N LEU A 113 5.47 -8.60 4.87
CA LEU A 113 6.84 -8.32 5.26
C LEU A 113 7.01 -8.34 6.79
N LYS A 114 6.03 -7.81 7.53
CA LYS A 114 6.03 -7.88 9.00
C LYS A 114 5.88 -9.31 9.51
N ALA A 115 5.01 -10.12 8.90
CA ALA A 115 4.88 -11.53 9.22
C ALA A 115 6.20 -12.29 8.97
N ARG A 116 6.90 -11.93 7.88
CA ARG A 116 8.23 -12.47 7.56
C ARG A 116 9.27 -12.11 8.62
N GLU A 117 9.35 -10.84 8.99
CA GLU A 117 10.26 -10.37 10.05
C GLU A 117 9.98 -11.09 11.37
N GLN A 118 8.71 -11.30 11.73
CA GLN A 118 8.35 -12.06 12.92
C GLN A 118 8.84 -13.52 12.87
N LYS A 119 8.72 -14.21 11.73
CA LYS A 119 9.24 -15.57 11.56
C LYS A 119 10.76 -15.63 11.68
N GLN A 120 11.47 -14.62 11.18
CA GLN A 120 12.91 -14.53 11.36
C GLN A 120 13.28 -14.31 12.84
N VAL A 121 12.56 -13.44 13.54
CA VAL A 121 12.75 -13.22 14.98
C VAL A 121 12.53 -14.51 15.78
N ASP A 122 11.49 -15.28 15.45
CA ASP A 122 11.20 -16.56 16.11
C ASP A 122 12.38 -17.53 15.92
N PHE A 123 12.92 -17.64 14.70
CA PHE A 123 14.10 -18.45 14.40
C PHE A 123 15.34 -17.99 15.18
N GLU A 124 15.65 -16.70 15.17
CA GLU A 124 16.80 -16.14 15.89
C GLU A 124 16.68 -16.36 17.41
N SER A 125 15.48 -16.24 17.97
CA SER A 125 15.23 -16.52 19.39
C SER A 125 15.49 -17.99 19.76
N LEU A 126 15.13 -18.94 18.89
CA LEU A 126 15.42 -20.37 19.10
C LEU A 126 16.93 -20.63 19.10
N VAL A 127 17.66 -19.99 18.18
CA VAL A 127 19.13 -20.05 18.14
C VAL A 127 19.76 -19.48 19.42
N GLU A 128 19.26 -18.37 19.93
CA GLU A 128 19.70 -17.81 21.22
C GLU A 128 19.42 -18.76 22.39
N TYR A 129 18.24 -19.39 22.44
CA TYR A 129 17.92 -20.39 23.47
C TYR A 129 18.84 -21.61 23.40
N LEU A 130 19.17 -22.09 22.20
CA LEU A 130 20.14 -23.18 22.01
C LEU A 130 21.52 -22.78 22.49
N ASN A 131 22.00 -21.59 22.11
CA ASN A 131 23.31 -21.08 22.53
C ASN A 131 23.39 -20.97 24.06
N LYS A 132 22.33 -20.50 24.70
CA LYS A 132 22.24 -20.43 26.16
C LYS A 132 22.24 -21.81 26.81
N ALA A 133 21.45 -22.77 26.31
CA ALA A 133 21.42 -24.14 26.83
C ALA A 133 22.76 -24.86 26.66
N THR A 134 23.44 -24.62 25.53
CA THR A 134 24.79 -25.12 25.23
C THR A 134 25.82 -24.55 26.21
N ALA A 135 25.79 -23.23 26.45
CA ALA A 135 26.68 -22.58 27.42
C ALA A 135 26.42 -23.05 28.87
N GLU A 136 25.17 -23.28 29.26
CA GLU A 136 24.81 -23.83 30.58
C GLU A 136 25.33 -25.26 30.75
N ARG A 137 25.25 -26.10 29.71
CA ARG A 137 25.83 -27.45 29.70
C ARG A 137 27.35 -27.41 29.82
N ASP A 138 28.01 -26.51 29.07
CA ASP A 138 29.47 -26.38 29.07
C ASP A 138 30.00 -25.79 30.39
N GLY A 139 29.23 -24.88 31.01
CA GLY A 139 29.45 -24.42 32.39
C GLY A 139 29.30 -25.54 33.42
N ALA A 140 28.34 -26.46 33.22
CA ALA A 140 28.18 -27.64 34.07
C ALA A 140 29.25 -28.73 33.82
N LEU A 141 29.94 -28.71 32.67
CA LEU A 141 31.09 -29.58 32.36
C LEU A 141 32.40 -29.06 32.94
N SER A 142 32.62 -27.75 32.83
CA SER A 142 33.89 -27.11 33.16
C SER A 142 34.22 -27.12 34.65
N GLY A 143 33.27 -27.40 35.55
CA GLY A 143 33.53 -27.74 36.96
C GLY A 143 34.29 -26.70 37.80
N HIS A 144 34.69 -25.58 37.20
CA HIS A 144 35.51 -24.56 37.80
C HIS A 144 34.58 -23.55 38.47
N GLY A 145 34.61 -23.55 39.80
CA GLY A 145 33.75 -22.73 40.63
C GLY A 145 33.81 -21.25 40.28
N GLY A 146 32.74 -20.75 39.68
CA GLY A 146 32.41 -19.33 39.57
C GLY A 146 31.23 -18.97 40.46
N SER A 147 31.08 -19.60 41.63
CA SER A 147 30.24 -19.05 42.70
C SER A 147 31.07 -17.98 43.39
N GLY A 148 30.59 -16.74 43.35
CA GLY A 148 31.13 -15.59 44.07
C GLY A 148 31.05 -15.72 45.60
N LEU A 149 31.65 -16.78 46.15
CA LEU A 149 31.83 -17.00 47.58
C LEU A 149 33.24 -17.57 47.79
N SER A 150 34.22 -16.69 47.66
CA SER A 150 35.65 -16.91 47.93
C SER A 150 35.97 -17.04 49.43
N GLY A 151 35.04 -17.54 50.24
CA GLY A 151 35.17 -17.60 51.70
C GLY A 151 35.18 -19.04 52.22
N ALA A 152 36.03 -19.30 53.22
CA ALA A 152 36.14 -20.56 53.96
C ALA A 152 34.79 -21.13 54.49
N SER A 153 33.77 -20.29 54.59
CA SER A 153 32.37 -20.64 54.90
C SER A 153 31.75 -21.65 53.90
N GLY A 154 32.08 -21.56 52.61
CA GLY A 154 31.52 -22.43 51.57
C GLY A 154 32.08 -23.86 51.55
N PHE A 155 33.13 -24.13 52.33
CA PHE A 155 33.76 -25.46 52.45
C PHE A 155 33.12 -26.28 53.57
N ILE A 156 32.68 -25.61 54.64
CA ILE A 156 32.08 -26.23 55.82
C ILE A 156 30.63 -26.62 55.55
N THR A 157 29.87 -25.79 54.82
CA THR A 157 28.52 -26.15 54.33
C THR A 157 28.56 -27.34 53.38
N ARG A 158 29.53 -27.39 52.46
CA ARG A 158 29.73 -28.51 51.53
C ARG A 158 30.02 -29.83 52.27
N LYS A 159 30.89 -29.81 53.27
CA LYS A 159 31.21 -31.00 54.09
C LYS A 159 30.05 -31.41 55.01
N PHE A 160 29.27 -30.46 55.53
CA PHE A 160 28.09 -30.73 56.36
C PHE A 160 26.91 -31.27 55.53
N GLU A 161 26.76 -30.84 54.28
CA GLU A 161 25.79 -31.37 53.32
C GLU A 161 26.21 -32.74 52.75
N ASP A 162 27.51 -32.97 52.50
CA ASP A 162 28.05 -34.29 52.13
C ASP A 162 27.75 -35.37 53.20
N VAL A 163 27.74 -35.00 54.48
CA VAL A 163 27.37 -35.89 55.60
C VAL A 163 25.87 -36.16 55.66
N ARG A 164 25.04 -35.31 55.02
CA ARG A 164 23.58 -35.45 54.94
C ARG A 164 23.13 -36.36 53.79
N GLY A 165 24.06 -36.89 52.99
CA GLY A 165 23.78 -37.91 51.97
C GLY A 165 23.01 -37.39 50.75
N VAL A 166 23.02 -36.08 50.50
CA VAL A 166 22.42 -35.51 49.28
C VAL A 166 23.40 -35.74 48.13
N ASP A 167 23.04 -36.63 47.21
CA ASP A 167 23.89 -37.05 46.08
C ASP A 167 24.04 -35.91 45.05
N HIS A 168 25.00 -35.01 45.31
CA HIS A 168 25.31 -33.87 44.45
C HIS A 168 25.83 -34.30 43.07
N GLU A 169 26.43 -35.50 42.95
CA GLU A 169 26.88 -36.04 41.68
C GLU A 169 25.71 -36.56 40.85
N GLN A 170 24.74 -37.22 41.47
CA GLN A 170 23.50 -37.64 40.82
C GLN A 170 22.67 -36.43 40.37
N ALA A 171 22.53 -35.40 41.20
CA ALA A 171 21.83 -34.17 40.83
C ALA A 171 22.49 -33.43 39.65
N ARG A 172 23.83 -33.44 39.55
CA ARG A 172 24.57 -32.88 38.40
C ARG A 172 24.39 -33.71 37.14
N ARG A 173 24.42 -35.05 37.25
CA ARG A 173 24.15 -35.96 36.13
C ARG A 173 22.73 -35.82 35.60
N GLU A 174 21.74 -35.71 36.48
CA GLU A 174 20.35 -35.50 36.07
C GLU A 174 20.13 -34.15 35.37
N ARG A 175 20.76 -33.07 35.88
CA ARG A 175 20.74 -31.76 35.21
C ARG A 175 21.41 -31.80 33.85
N ARG A 176 22.52 -32.53 33.72
CA ARG A 176 23.21 -32.77 32.44
C ARG A 176 22.32 -33.46 31.42
N VAL A 177 21.72 -34.60 31.78
CA VAL A 177 20.82 -35.35 30.88
C VAL A 177 19.62 -34.51 30.46
N LYS A 178 19.08 -33.69 31.37
CA LYS A 178 17.99 -32.74 31.06
C LYS A 178 18.44 -31.65 30.07
N LEU A 179 19.65 -31.11 30.23
CA LEU A 179 20.21 -30.11 29.32
C LEU A 179 20.53 -30.71 27.94
N GLU A 180 21.06 -31.92 27.88
CA GLU A 180 21.31 -32.65 26.63
C GLU A 180 20.01 -32.91 25.86
N ARG A 181 18.96 -33.42 26.51
CA ARG A 181 17.64 -33.57 25.89
C ARG A 181 17.08 -32.25 25.38
N LYS A 182 17.22 -31.18 26.17
CA LYS A 182 16.75 -29.85 25.77
C LYS A 182 17.53 -29.32 24.56
N ILE A 183 18.83 -29.60 24.46
CA ILE A 183 19.67 -29.23 23.30
C ILE A 183 19.24 -30.00 22.06
N ASP A 184 18.97 -31.30 22.18
CA ASP A 184 18.47 -32.13 21.08
C ASP A 184 17.11 -31.63 20.58
N ASP A 185 16.17 -31.38 21.50
CA ASP A 185 14.85 -30.82 21.18
C ASP A 185 14.95 -29.45 20.50
N LEU A 186 15.81 -28.56 21.01
CA LEU A 186 16.04 -27.22 20.44
C LEU A 186 16.70 -27.30 19.06
N THR A 187 17.61 -28.25 18.85
CA THR A 187 18.29 -28.44 17.56
C THR A 187 17.29 -28.91 16.51
N GLY A 188 16.43 -29.87 16.82
CA GLY A 188 15.33 -30.28 15.93
C GLY A 188 14.34 -29.14 15.64
N ALA A 189 13.98 -28.35 16.65
CA ALA A 189 13.11 -27.19 16.48
C ALA A 189 13.74 -26.11 15.58
N ILE A 190 15.05 -25.86 15.70
CA ILE A 190 15.80 -24.91 14.87
C ILE A 190 15.83 -25.36 13.41
N GLU A 191 16.05 -26.64 13.12
CA GLU A 191 16.05 -27.15 11.76
C GLU A 191 14.68 -26.96 11.09
N LEU A 192 13.60 -27.26 11.82
CA LEU A 192 12.23 -27.05 11.34
C LEU A 192 11.93 -25.56 11.12
N ALA A 193 12.28 -24.72 12.09
CA ALA A 193 12.09 -23.27 12.01
C ALA A 193 12.89 -22.67 10.85
N LYS A 194 14.12 -23.14 10.62
CA LYS A 194 14.96 -22.73 9.48
C LYS A 194 14.29 -23.05 8.15
N ARG A 195 13.88 -24.32 7.95
CA ARG A 195 13.20 -24.72 6.70
C ARG A 195 11.91 -23.93 6.46
N THR A 196 11.16 -23.67 7.54
CA THR A 196 9.92 -22.89 7.46
C THR A 196 10.21 -21.44 7.11
N SER A 197 11.24 -20.83 7.72
CA SER A 197 11.66 -19.45 7.41
C SER A 197 12.15 -19.31 5.98
N GLU A 198 12.99 -20.23 5.51
CA GLU A 198 13.49 -20.24 4.12
C GLU A 198 12.35 -20.45 3.11
N GLY A 199 11.40 -21.35 3.42
CA GLY A 199 10.20 -21.54 2.62
C GLY A 199 9.34 -20.26 2.56
N PHE A 200 9.12 -19.61 3.71
CA PHE A 200 8.39 -18.37 3.79
C PHE A 200 9.07 -17.24 2.99
N ASP A 201 10.39 -17.12 3.07
CA ASP A 201 11.16 -16.14 2.30
C ASP A 201 10.96 -16.31 0.79
N ASN A 202 10.96 -17.55 0.30
CA ASN A 202 10.73 -17.84 -1.11
C ASN A 202 9.31 -17.44 -1.55
N GLU A 203 8.29 -17.71 -0.74
CA GLU A 203 6.92 -17.30 -1.05
C GLU A 203 6.76 -15.77 -0.99
N VAL A 204 7.37 -15.09 -0.03
CA VAL A 204 7.38 -13.62 0.04
C VAL A 204 8.05 -13.01 -1.20
N VAL A 205 9.15 -13.58 -1.67
CA VAL A 205 9.82 -13.11 -2.90
C VAL A 205 8.92 -13.27 -4.13
N LYS A 206 8.16 -14.37 -4.23
CA LYS A 206 7.18 -14.56 -5.31
C LYS A 206 6.09 -13.51 -5.25
N GLU A 207 5.50 -13.30 -4.06
CA GLU A 207 4.44 -12.32 -3.87
C GLU A 207 4.90 -10.89 -4.20
N ILE A 208 6.13 -10.51 -3.84
CA ILE A 208 6.71 -9.21 -4.21
C ILE A 208 6.77 -9.05 -5.74
N ASN A 209 7.16 -10.10 -6.47
CA ASN A 209 7.22 -10.05 -7.93
C ASN A 209 5.82 -9.95 -8.55
N ASP A 210 4.85 -10.68 -8.00
CA ASP A 210 3.46 -10.63 -8.44
C ASP A 210 2.84 -9.24 -8.17
N PHE A 211 3.07 -8.67 -6.99
CA PHE A 211 2.69 -7.30 -6.64
C PHE A 211 3.25 -6.29 -7.65
N GLU A 212 4.56 -6.35 -7.94
CA GLU A 212 5.19 -5.43 -8.90
C GLU A 212 4.66 -5.60 -10.33
N ARG A 213 4.27 -6.82 -10.73
CA ARG A 213 3.63 -7.07 -12.02
C ARG A 213 2.21 -6.49 -12.05
N ILE A 214 1.40 -6.78 -11.04
CA ILE A 214 0.01 -6.30 -10.93
C ILE A 214 -0.01 -4.79 -10.88
N LYS A 215 0.78 -4.17 -10.01
CA LYS A 215 0.92 -2.71 -9.90
C LYS A 215 1.20 -2.05 -11.26
N ARG A 216 2.11 -2.61 -12.06
CA ARG A 216 2.44 -2.08 -13.40
C ARG A 216 1.28 -2.24 -14.38
N ALA A 217 0.61 -3.38 -14.37
CA ALA A 217 -0.51 -3.64 -15.26
C ALA A 217 -1.71 -2.73 -14.94
N GLU A 218 -2.06 -2.63 -13.66
CA GLU A 218 -3.15 -1.79 -13.17
C GLU A 218 -2.90 -0.32 -13.49
N PHE A 219 -1.75 0.26 -13.11
CA PHE A 219 -1.49 1.66 -13.42
C PHE A 219 -1.50 1.96 -14.91
N LYS A 220 -0.98 1.05 -15.74
CA LYS A 220 -1.02 1.23 -17.19
C LYS A 220 -2.47 1.24 -17.72
N LEU A 221 -3.29 0.30 -17.25
CA LEU A 221 -4.69 0.21 -17.65
C LEU A 221 -5.46 1.45 -17.23
N GLN A 222 -5.31 1.86 -15.98
CA GLN A 222 -6.13 2.92 -15.37
C GLN A 222 -5.71 4.32 -15.83
N LEU A 223 -4.41 4.59 -15.95
CA LEU A 223 -3.93 5.85 -16.55
C LEU A 223 -4.28 5.92 -18.04
N GLY A 224 -4.26 4.78 -18.74
CA GLY A 224 -4.73 4.69 -20.13
C GLY A 224 -6.22 5.01 -20.25
N GLY A 225 -7.05 4.34 -19.44
CA GLY A 225 -8.50 4.58 -19.41
C GLY A 225 -8.85 6.02 -19.06
N LEU A 226 -8.15 6.62 -18.09
CA LEU A 226 -8.34 8.04 -17.74
C LEU A 226 -7.97 8.96 -18.91
N ALA A 227 -6.85 8.71 -19.60
CA ALA A 227 -6.44 9.49 -20.76
C ALA A 227 -7.45 9.38 -21.91
N ASP A 228 -7.92 8.16 -22.20
CA ASP A 228 -8.92 7.90 -23.23
C ASP A 228 -10.25 8.60 -22.90
N ALA A 229 -10.67 8.58 -21.63
CA ALA A 229 -11.85 9.29 -21.15
C ALA A 229 -11.76 10.81 -21.34
N HIS A 230 -10.60 11.41 -21.03
CA HIS A 230 -10.39 12.84 -21.29
C HIS A 230 -10.41 13.16 -22.79
N ILE A 231 -9.79 12.32 -23.63
CA ILE A 231 -9.80 12.51 -25.10
C ILE A 231 -11.24 12.45 -25.62
N ASP A 232 -12.01 11.45 -25.21
CA ASP A 232 -13.41 11.29 -25.60
C ASP A 232 -14.26 12.48 -25.13
N TYR A 233 -14.10 12.91 -23.86
CA TYR A 233 -14.80 14.07 -23.32
C TYR A 233 -14.53 15.34 -24.14
N TYR A 234 -13.27 15.72 -24.34
CA TYR A 234 -12.94 16.94 -25.09
C TYR A 234 -13.33 16.83 -26.58
N GLY A 235 -13.27 15.62 -27.16
CA GLY A 235 -13.79 15.34 -28.49
C GLY A 235 -15.30 15.61 -28.60
N LYS A 236 -16.08 15.07 -27.66
CA LYS A 236 -17.53 15.29 -27.56
C LYS A 236 -17.87 16.77 -27.38
N VAL A 237 -17.21 17.45 -26.45
CA VAL A 237 -17.41 18.89 -26.21
C VAL A 237 -17.14 19.69 -27.48
N THR A 238 -16.05 19.42 -28.18
CA THR A 238 -15.74 20.09 -29.45
C THR A 238 -16.84 19.87 -30.48
N SER A 239 -17.32 18.64 -30.64
CA SER A 239 -18.40 18.31 -31.58
C SER A 239 -19.72 19.03 -31.24
N ILE A 240 -20.09 19.10 -29.96
CA ILE A 240 -21.30 19.80 -29.48
C ILE A 240 -21.23 21.28 -29.88
N TRP A 241 -20.12 21.95 -29.55
CA TRP A 241 -19.98 23.38 -29.83
C TRP A 241 -19.80 23.70 -31.32
N GLU A 242 -19.13 22.84 -32.09
CA GLU A 242 -19.10 22.99 -33.55
C GLU A 242 -20.48 22.87 -34.18
N GLN A 243 -21.31 21.94 -33.70
CA GLN A 243 -22.67 21.79 -34.19
C GLN A 243 -23.52 23.02 -33.86
N TYR A 244 -23.43 23.52 -32.62
CA TYR A 244 -24.09 24.75 -32.21
C TYR A 244 -23.72 25.94 -33.13
N VAL A 245 -22.43 26.17 -33.38
CA VAL A 245 -21.98 27.26 -34.26
C VAL A 245 -22.54 27.11 -35.68
N ARG A 246 -22.48 25.90 -36.25
CA ARG A 246 -23.05 25.64 -37.59
C ARG A 246 -24.54 25.89 -37.65
N ASP A 247 -25.28 25.56 -36.59
CA ASP A 247 -26.73 25.78 -36.53
C ASP A 247 -27.07 27.27 -36.36
N MET A 248 -26.25 28.04 -35.63
CA MET A 248 -26.38 29.50 -35.54
C MET A 248 -26.06 30.22 -36.85
N GLU A 249 -25.03 29.77 -37.58
CA GLU A 249 -24.68 30.32 -38.90
C GLU A 249 -25.81 30.09 -39.92
N LYS A 250 -26.45 28.91 -39.92
CA LYS A 250 -27.63 28.63 -40.77
C LYS A 250 -28.82 29.55 -40.46
N GLN A 251 -28.96 29.98 -39.21
CA GLN A 251 -30.02 30.88 -38.76
C GLN A 251 -29.72 32.36 -39.09
N GLY A 252 -28.58 32.65 -39.74
CA GLY A 252 -28.21 34.01 -40.14
C GLY A 252 -27.58 34.84 -39.02
N VAL A 253 -27.24 34.21 -37.89
CA VAL A 253 -26.46 34.85 -36.82
C VAL A 253 -24.99 34.82 -37.25
N THR A 254 -24.53 35.85 -37.96
CA THR A 254 -23.14 35.95 -38.41
C THR A 254 -22.22 36.38 -37.26
N GLN A 255 -20.99 35.85 -37.22
CA GLN A 255 -19.95 36.37 -36.34
C GLN A 255 -19.82 37.89 -36.47
N PRO A 256 -19.58 38.62 -35.37
CA PRO A 256 -19.13 40.01 -35.45
C PRO A 256 -17.83 40.05 -36.28
N THR A 257 -17.85 40.75 -37.41
CA THR A 257 -16.72 40.84 -38.35
C THR A 257 -15.50 41.60 -37.82
N ASP A 258 -15.51 42.02 -36.55
CA ASP A 258 -14.50 42.91 -35.93
C ASP A 258 -13.55 42.20 -34.96
N GLY A 259 -13.58 40.86 -34.88
CA GLY A 259 -12.64 40.06 -34.07
C GLY A 259 -11.42 39.59 -34.87
N PRO A 260 -10.19 39.61 -34.30
CA PRO A 260 -9.02 39.07 -34.98
C PRO A 260 -9.21 37.57 -35.28
N GLU A 261 -8.91 37.19 -36.52
CA GLU A 261 -9.00 35.82 -37.04
C GLU A 261 -8.24 34.86 -36.09
N PRO A 262 -8.86 33.77 -35.60
CA PRO A 262 -8.17 32.80 -34.77
C PRO A 262 -7.03 32.18 -35.57
N PRO A 263 -5.83 32.00 -34.99
CA PRO A 263 -4.68 31.46 -35.70
C PRO A 263 -5.05 30.11 -36.33
N GLY A 264 -4.89 30.05 -37.64
CA GLY A 264 -5.50 29.04 -38.51
C GLY A 264 -5.27 27.61 -38.06
N ARG A 265 -6.31 26.79 -38.28
CA ARG A 265 -6.19 25.33 -38.36
C ARG A 265 -5.19 24.98 -39.46
N GLN A 266 -3.93 24.78 -39.09
CA GLN A 266 -3.09 23.84 -39.82
C GLN A 266 -3.50 22.45 -39.37
N LEU A 267 -4.32 21.82 -40.21
CA LEU A 267 -4.56 20.39 -40.16
C LEU A 267 -3.19 19.69 -40.24
N LEU A 268 -2.85 18.94 -39.20
CA LEU A 268 -1.93 17.81 -39.28
C LEU A 268 -2.74 16.54 -39.48
#